data_AF-A0AAD5HJR0-F1
#
_entry.id   AF-A0AAD5HJR0-F1
#
_cell.length_a   1.000
_cell.length_b   1.000
_cell.length_c   1.000
_cell.angle_alpha   90.00
_cell.angle_beta   90.00
_cell.angle_gamma   90.00
#
_symmetry.space_group_name_H-M   'P 1'
#
loop_
_entity.id
_entity.type
_entity.pdbx_description
1 polymer ?
#
loop_
_entity_poly.entity_id
_entity_poly.type
_entity_poly.pdbx_seq_one_letter_code
_entity_poly.pdbx_strand_id
1 'polypeptide(L)'
;MANPVRGSQGFTIVNYFQNQHSNLAAHWFTLSKRVFEGMPESEKEGVLSVVNLALMSFFTLASGHLNAAYSYCGMAVRLTNTLGLFSARDIIPMMANPVTKPRAQGLLQSLCVLDCFLATSLGRPPAVHKSIYASGPFQTVGASLHNHTIQQCRPDGLHSISSTFYAAQLMSETLEELYYQKIASQQVAEQIMERYNVWVQSFRLNSSSSASSGDPNADGQAVGYLHARLMLHHSVILLTRPFLLYTLVRPYQHGTTETVFTIARDSPSMMRLCEECITASNETIALIQAAFDAKNLSSRNPFMLYFLFSASIVILGNELAGVCDNVRFNWSIACATRLLEHSAQVDFRAAKFSHIFHSFLAVVKSKKQD
;
A
#
# COMPACT_ATOMS: atom_id res chain seq x y z
N MET A 1 -10.51 -3.81 2.69
CA MET A 1 -11.68 -4.52 3.28
C MET A 1 -12.65 -3.47 3.84
N ALA A 2 -13.85 -3.39 3.26
CA ALA A 2 -14.93 -2.51 3.73
C ALA A 2 -15.79 -3.23 4.79
N ASN A 3 -16.35 -2.49 5.75
CA ASN A 3 -17.49 -3.03 6.50
C ASN A 3 -18.75 -2.92 5.62
N PRO A 4 -19.62 -3.94 5.60
CA PRO A 4 -20.89 -3.84 4.88
C PRO A 4 -21.81 -2.79 5.54
N VAL A 5 -22.62 -2.09 4.73
CA VAL A 5 -23.63 -1.13 5.20
C VAL A 5 -24.50 -1.74 6.30
N ARG A 6 -24.71 -1.03 7.40
CA ARG A 6 -25.61 -1.47 8.48
C ARG A 6 -27.00 -1.77 7.93
N GLY A 7 -27.55 -2.94 8.27
CA GLY A 7 -28.86 -3.39 7.80
C GLY A 7 -28.85 -4.08 6.43
N SER A 8 -27.72 -4.12 5.72
CA SER A 8 -27.59 -4.94 4.50
C SER A 8 -27.53 -6.44 4.81
N GLN A 9 -27.82 -7.28 3.81
CA GLN A 9 -27.64 -8.73 3.92
C GLN A 9 -26.19 -9.09 4.27
N GLY A 10 -25.21 -8.40 3.69
CA GLY A 10 -23.79 -8.57 4.00
C GLY A 10 -23.48 -8.26 5.48
N PHE A 11 -24.12 -7.25 6.05
CA PHE A 11 -23.98 -6.92 7.47
C PHE A 11 -24.55 -8.01 8.37
N THR A 12 -25.73 -8.56 8.05
CA THR A 12 -26.31 -9.67 8.80
C THR A 12 -25.41 -10.91 8.75
N ILE A 13 -24.86 -11.24 7.58
CA ILE A 13 -23.94 -12.37 7.41
C ILE A 13 -22.66 -12.17 8.22
N VAL A 14 -22.01 -11.00 8.10
CA VAL A 14 -20.78 -10.71 8.85
C VAL A 14 -21.03 -10.72 10.36
N ASN A 15 -22.13 -10.11 10.82
CA ASN A 15 -22.47 -10.07 12.24
C ASN A 15 -22.81 -11.47 12.79
N TYR A 16 -23.55 -12.29 12.03
CA TYR A 16 -23.80 -13.68 12.38
C TYR A 16 -22.48 -14.44 12.60
N PHE A 17 -21.53 -14.31 11.67
CA PHE A 17 -20.24 -14.98 11.78
C PHE A 17 -19.31 -14.39 12.85
N GLN A 18 -19.38 -13.09 13.14
CA GLN A 18 -18.63 -12.48 14.24
C GLN A 18 -19.12 -12.94 15.61
N ASN A 19 -20.42 -13.25 15.73
CA ASN A 19 -21.02 -13.75 16.97
C ASN A 19 -20.82 -15.26 17.18
N GLN A 20 -20.36 -16.00 16.16
CA GLN A 20 -19.95 -17.38 16.36
C GLN A 20 -18.56 -17.44 17.02
N HIS A 21 -18.44 -18.12 18.16
CA HIS A 21 -17.20 -18.22 18.93
C HIS A 21 -16.05 -18.96 18.21
N SER A 22 -16.30 -19.57 17.04
CA SER A 22 -15.29 -20.26 16.24
C SER A 22 -14.68 -19.33 15.19
N ASN A 23 -13.36 -19.35 15.03
CA ASN A 23 -12.67 -18.62 13.97
C ASN A 23 -12.89 -19.30 12.61
N LEU A 24 -14.09 -19.15 12.06
CA LEU A 24 -14.51 -19.77 10.80
C LEU A 24 -13.59 -19.40 9.63
N ALA A 25 -13.08 -18.17 9.60
CA ALA A 25 -12.17 -17.72 8.55
C ALA A 25 -10.87 -18.56 8.54
N ALA A 26 -10.30 -18.85 9.71
CA ALA A 26 -9.16 -19.75 9.83
C ALA A 26 -9.52 -21.20 9.46
N HIS A 27 -10.73 -21.65 9.78
CA HIS A 27 -11.21 -22.98 9.40
C HIS A 27 -11.31 -23.14 7.88
N TRP A 28 -11.98 -22.20 7.20
CA TRP A 28 -12.11 -22.21 5.73
C TRP A 28 -10.77 -22.08 5.03
N PHE A 29 -9.86 -21.23 5.54
CA PHE A 29 -8.50 -21.16 5.04
C PHE A 29 -7.78 -22.51 5.14
N THR A 30 -7.89 -23.18 6.29
CA THR A 30 -7.26 -24.49 6.50
C THR A 30 -7.81 -25.54 5.53
N LEU A 31 -9.14 -25.57 5.32
CA LEU A 31 -9.77 -26.47 4.36
C LEU A 31 -9.32 -26.18 2.92
N SER A 32 -9.37 -24.91 2.51
CA SER A 32 -8.94 -24.47 1.18
C SER A 32 -7.47 -24.83 0.90
N LYS A 33 -6.60 -24.62 1.88
CA LYS A 33 -5.19 -25.02 1.80
C LYS A 33 -5.01 -26.51 1.58
N ARG A 34 -5.72 -27.37 2.33
CA ARG A 34 -5.65 -28.83 2.15
C ARG A 34 -6.13 -29.27 0.77
N VAL A 35 -7.24 -28.69 0.29
CA VAL A 35 -7.76 -28.97 -1.05
C VAL A 35 -6.72 -28.58 -2.10
N PHE A 36 -6.13 -27.39 -1.98
CA PHE A 36 -5.10 -26.91 -2.90
C PHE A 36 -3.85 -27.80 -2.91
N GLU A 37 -3.39 -28.23 -1.73
CA GLU A 37 -2.23 -29.14 -1.60
C GLU A 37 -2.53 -30.52 -2.18
N GLY A 38 -3.77 -31.00 -2.08
CA GLY A 38 -4.21 -32.29 -2.61
C GLY A 38 -4.52 -32.33 -4.11
N MET A 39 -4.56 -31.19 -4.82
CA MET A 39 -4.80 -31.17 -6.27
C MET A 39 -3.65 -31.83 -7.05
N PRO A 40 -3.93 -32.56 -8.15
CA PRO A 40 -2.90 -33.11 -9.03
C PRO A 40 -2.06 -31.98 -9.67
N GLU A 41 -0.81 -32.28 -10.03
CA GLU A 41 0.14 -31.27 -10.55
C GLU A 41 -0.38 -30.59 -11.83
N SER A 42 -1.03 -31.33 -12.72
CA SER A 42 -1.64 -30.80 -13.93
C SER A 42 -2.71 -29.74 -13.67
N GLU A 43 -3.45 -29.83 -12.57
CA GLU A 43 -4.46 -28.83 -12.17
C GLU A 43 -3.83 -27.63 -11.42
N LYS A 44 -2.63 -27.82 -10.86
CA LYS A 44 -1.87 -26.74 -10.19
C LYS A 44 -1.24 -25.76 -11.19
N GLU A 45 -1.15 -26.11 -12.46
CA GLU A 45 -0.57 -25.30 -13.55
C GLU A 45 -1.58 -24.35 -14.22
N GLY A 46 -2.63 -23.92 -13.52
CA GLY A 46 -3.67 -23.05 -14.06
C GLY A 46 -3.71 -21.64 -13.47
N VAL A 47 -4.40 -20.72 -14.18
CA VAL A 47 -4.70 -19.36 -13.68
C VAL A 47 -5.44 -19.39 -12.34
N LEU A 48 -6.28 -20.41 -12.11
CA LEU A 48 -6.99 -20.58 -10.85
C LEU A 48 -6.04 -20.79 -9.66
N SER A 49 -4.91 -21.46 -9.88
CA SER A 49 -3.89 -21.66 -8.85
C SER A 49 -3.16 -20.37 -8.50
N VAL A 50 -2.96 -19.48 -9.47
CA VAL A 50 -2.47 -18.10 -9.22
C VAL A 50 -3.46 -17.35 -8.32
N VAL A 51 -4.76 -17.40 -8.64
CA VAL A 51 -5.82 -16.77 -7.84
C VAL A 51 -5.84 -17.33 -6.41
N ASN A 52 -5.80 -18.65 -6.25
CA ASN A 52 -5.79 -19.31 -4.95
C ASN A 52 -4.59 -18.89 -4.10
N LEU A 53 -3.38 -18.90 -4.67
CA LEU A 53 -2.16 -18.49 -3.98
C LEU A 53 -2.21 -16.99 -3.59
N ALA A 54 -2.73 -16.12 -4.46
CA ALA A 54 -2.91 -14.70 -4.16
C ALA A 54 -3.91 -14.48 -3.01
N LEU A 55 -5.03 -15.22 -2.99
CA LEU A 55 -6.02 -15.17 -1.91
C LEU A 55 -5.46 -15.72 -0.59
N MET A 56 -4.67 -16.81 -0.64
CA MET A 56 -3.98 -17.34 0.53
C MET A 56 -2.97 -16.34 1.09
N SER A 57 -2.22 -15.66 0.22
CA SER A 57 -1.33 -14.56 0.60
C SER A 57 -2.11 -13.44 1.30
N PHE A 58 -3.20 -12.98 0.70
CA PHE A 58 -4.03 -11.93 1.28
C PHE A 58 -4.63 -12.32 2.64
N PHE A 59 -5.13 -13.56 2.79
CA PHE A 59 -5.66 -14.06 4.05
C PHE A 59 -4.58 -14.12 5.14
N THR A 60 -3.40 -14.67 4.82
CA THR A 60 -2.30 -14.78 5.78
C THR A 60 -1.76 -13.39 6.17
N LEU A 61 -1.76 -12.44 5.23
CA LEU A 61 -1.48 -11.03 5.49
C LEU A 61 -2.54 -10.44 6.44
N ALA A 62 -3.83 -10.63 6.19
CA ALA A 62 -4.91 -10.16 7.06
C ALA A 62 -4.85 -10.80 8.45
N SER A 63 -4.38 -12.03 8.54
CA SER A 63 -4.17 -12.78 9.79
C SER A 63 -2.85 -12.47 10.48
N GLY A 64 -2.05 -11.53 9.96
CA GLY A 64 -0.82 -11.05 10.58
C GLY A 64 0.44 -11.87 10.38
N HIS A 65 0.42 -12.85 9.47
CA HIS A 65 1.56 -13.70 9.15
C HIS A 65 2.28 -13.18 7.89
N LEU A 66 2.96 -12.03 8.00
CA LEU A 66 3.60 -11.34 6.86
C LEU A 66 4.59 -12.23 6.08
N ASN A 67 5.39 -13.04 6.78
CA ASN A 67 6.34 -13.95 6.13
C ASN A 67 5.63 -15.03 5.30
N ALA A 68 4.56 -15.62 5.84
CA ALA A 68 3.77 -16.62 5.11
C ALA A 68 3.06 -15.99 3.90
N ALA A 69 2.52 -14.78 4.07
CA ALA A 69 1.94 -14.02 2.98
C ALA A 69 2.95 -13.77 1.85
N TYR A 70 4.16 -13.31 2.20
CA TYR A 70 5.25 -13.12 1.25
C TYR A 70 5.60 -14.42 0.50
N SER A 71 5.66 -15.56 1.19
CA SER A 71 5.90 -16.86 0.55
C SER A 71 4.81 -17.24 -0.45
N TYR A 72 3.52 -17.15 -0.07
CA TYR A 72 2.40 -17.44 -0.96
C TYR A 72 2.35 -16.48 -2.16
N CYS A 73 2.62 -15.19 -1.93
CA CYS A 73 2.70 -14.18 -2.98
C CYS A 73 3.82 -14.51 -3.98
N GLY A 74 5.01 -14.85 -3.48
CA GLY A 74 6.14 -15.25 -4.33
C GLY A 74 5.86 -16.52 -5.15
N MET A 75 5.11 -17.49 -4.59
CA MET A 75 4.64 -18.66 -5.36
C MET A 75 3.68 -18.24 -6.47
N ALA A 76 2.71 -17.37 -6.18
CA ALA A 76 1.78 -16.85 -7.18
C ALA A 76 2.51 -16.12 -8.31
N VAL A 77 3.49 -15.27 -7.99
CA VAL A 77 4.31 -14.54 -8.97
C VAL A 77 5.11 -15.50 -9.86
N ARG A 78 5.77 -16.50 -9.26
CA ARG A 78 6.52 -17.51 -10.04
C ARG A 78 5.62 -18.31 -10.97
N LEU A 79 4.47 -18.77 -10.48
CA LEU A 79 3.50 -19.47 -11.33
C LEU A 79 2.99 -18.57 -12.46
N THR A 80 2.71 -17.30 -12.17
CA THR A 80 2.31 -16.31 -13.19
C THR A 80 3.38 -16.15 -14.28
N ASN A 81 4.66 -16.15 -13.91
CA ASN A 81 5.77 -16.14 -14.87
C ASN A 81 5.84 -17.44 -15.68
N THR A 82 5.70 -18.60 -15.04
CA THR A 82 5.70 -19.91 -15.72
C THR A 82 4.58 -20.02 -16.76
N LEU A 83 3.42 -19.43 -16.46
CA LEU A 83 2.27 -19.39 -17.38
C LEU A 83 2.40 -18.32 -18.47
N GLY A 84 3.49 -17.54 -18.50
CA GLY A 84 3.68 -16.45 -19.46
C GLY A 84 2.72 -15.27 -19.28
N LEU A 85 1.95 -15.18 -18.19
CA LEU A 85 0.91 -14.15 -18.05
C LEU A 85 1.49 -12.73 -17.90
N PHE A 86 2.75 -12.62 -17.49
CA PHE A 86 3.47 -11.34 -17.48
C PHE A 86 4.14 -11.00 -18.83
N SER A 87 4.20 -11.95 -19.76
CA SER A 87 4.68 -11.74 -21.13
C SER A 87 3.56 -11.13 -21.98
N ALA A 88 3.86 -10.00 -22.60
CA ALA A 88 2.93 -9.32 -23.49
C ALA A 88 2.52 -10.17 -24.71
N ARG A 89 3.26 -11.23 -25.05
CA ARG A 89 2.95 -12.15 -26.15
C ARG A 89 1.91 -13.20 -25.75
N ASP A 90 2.08 -13.80 -24.58
CA ASP A 90 1.30 -14.98 -24.18
C ASP A 90 -0.05 -14.59 -23.57
N ILE A 91 -0.16 -13.37 -23.06
CA ILE A 91 -1.41 -12.82 -22.52
C ILE A 91 -2.36 -12.27 -23.62
N ILE A 92 -1.90 -12.11 -24.87
CA ILE A 92 -2.69 -11.51 -25.98
C ILE A 92 -4.05 -12.16 -26.15
N PRO A 93 -4.20 -13.51 -26.18
CA PRO A 93 -5.50 -14.14 -26.37
C PRO A 93 -6.50 -13.77 -25.26
N MET A 94 -6.02 -13.74 -24.02
CA MET A 94 -6.83 -13.37 -22.85
C MET A 94 -7.16 -11.87 -22.83
N MET A 95 -6.28 -11.03 -23.36
CA MET A 95 -6.46 -9.57 -23.47
C MET A 95 -7.30 -9.16 -24.69
N ALA A 96 -7.38 -10.00 -25.72
CA ALA A 96 -8.18 -9.79 -26.92
C ALA A 96 -9.67 -10.01 -26.65
N ASN A 97 -10.01 -10.90 -25.71
CA ASN A 97 -11.39 -11.14 -25.32
C ASN A 97 -11.86 -10.07 -24.32
N PRO A 98 -12.90 -9.27 -24.66
CA PRO A 98 -13.36 -8.15 -23.84
C PRO A 98 -13.93 -8.59 -22.47
N VAL A 99 -14.34 -9.85 -22.33
CA VAL A 99 -14.86 -10.41 -21.08
C VAL A 99 -13.74 -10.84 -20.13
N THR A 100 -12.65 -11.38 -20.67
CA THR A 100 -11.51 -11.89 -19.85
C THR A 100 -10.46 -10.82 -19.58
N LYS A 101 -10.30 -9.85 -20.49
CA LYS A 101 -9.35 -8.74 -20.37
C LYS A 101 -9.39 -8.02 -19.01
N PRO A 102 -10.54 -7.50 -18.51
CA PRO A 102 -10.55 -6.77 -17.25
C PRO A 102 -10.23 -7.66 -16.05
N ARG A 103 -10.61 -8.95 -16.09
CA ARG A 103 -10.31 -9.92 -15.01
C ARG A 103 -8.82 -10.25 -14.96
N ALA A 104 -8.22 -10.46 -16.12
CA ALA A 104 -6.79 -10.70 -16.26
C ALA A 104 -5.96 -9.50 -15.76
N GLN A 105 -6.31 -8.29 -16.21
CA GLN A 105 -5.66 -7.06 -15.78
C GLN A 105 -5.79 -6.87 -14.26
N GLY A 106 -7.00 -7.03 -13.72
CA GLY A 106 -7.25 -6.91 -12.28
C GLY A 106 -6.45 -7.91 -11.46
N LEU A 107 -6.37 -9.18 -11.89
CA LEU A 107 -5.57 -10.21 -11.21
C LEU A 107 -4.09 -9.83 -11.18
N LEU A 108 -3.50 -9.52 -12.33
CA LEU A 108 -2.06 -9.26 -12.41
C LEU A 108 -1.69 -7.95 -11.71
N GLN A 109 -2.49 -6.89 -11.85
CA GLN A 109 -2.27 -5.65 -11.12
C GLN A 109 -2.37 -5.87 -9.61
N SER A 110 -3.37 -6.64 -9.14
CA SER A 110 -3.51 -6.97 -7.72
C SER A 110 -2.33 -7.76 -7.19
N LEU A 111 -1.79 -8.68 -8.00
CA LEU A 111 -0.61 -9.45 -7.63
C LEU A 111 0.64 -8.57 -7.52
N CYS A 112 0.86 -7.65 -8.47
CA CYS A 112 1.96 -6.69 -8.40
C CYS A 112 1.84 -5.75 -7.19
N VAL A 113 0.62 -5.25 -6.92
CA VAL A 113 0.34 -4.41 -5.74
C VAL A 113 0.63 -5.17 -4.44
N LEU A 114 0.17 -6.42 -4.33
CA LEU A 114 0.36 -7.23 -3.14
C LEU A 114 1.84 -7.59 -2.92
N ASP A 115 2.55 -7.96 -3.98
CA ASP A 115 3.98 -8.26 -3.94
C ASP A 115 4.80 -7.03 -3.51
N CYS A 116 4.56 -5.88 -4.14
CA CYS A 116 5.22 -4.63 -3.79
C CYS A 116 4.93 -4.20 -2.34
N PHE A 117 3.67 -4.32 -1.89
CA PHE A 117 3.30 -4.02 -0.51
C PHE A 117 4.00 -4.94 0.49
N LEU A 118 4.04 -6.24 0.25
CA LEU A 118 4.70 -7.20 1.15
C LEU A 118 6.22 -6.99 1.16
N ALA A 119 6.82 -6.75 0.00
CA ALA A 119 8.23 -6.44 -0.17
C ALA A 119 8.64 -5.19 0.62
N THR A 120 7.93 -4.08 0.43
CA THR A 120 8.16 -2.82 1.16
C THR A 120 7.93 -2.98 2.66
N SER A 121 6.88 -3.68 3.09
CA SER A 121 6.58 -3.90 4.51
C SER A 121 7.60 -4.75 5.25
N LEU A 122 8.30 -5.64 4.54
CA LEU A 122 9.32 -6.54 5.09
C LEU A 122 10.75 -6.06 4.85
N GLY A 123 10.96 -4.99 4.08
CA GLY A 123 12.28 -4.55 3.66
C GLY A 123 12.99 -5.56 2.74
N ARG A 124 12.23 -6.24 1.87
CA ARG A 124 12.73 -7.27 0.94
C ARG A 124 12.54 -6.84 -0.51
N PRO A 125 13.34 -7.37 -1.45
CA PRO A 125 13.07 -7.16 -2.87
C PRO A 125 11.70 -7.73 -3.29
N PRO A 126 10.95 -7.02 -4.15
CA PRO A 126 9.74 -7.56 -4.77
C PRO A 126 10.10 -8.75 -5.68
N ALA A 127 9.21 -9.73 -5.77
CA ALA A 127 9.36 -10.86 -6.69
C ALA A 127 9.01 -10.46 -8.13
N VAL A 128 8.14 -9.46 -8.32
CA VAL A 128 7.80 -8.90 -9.62
C VAL A 128 8.91 -7.94 -10.08
N HIS A 129 9.49 -8.22 -11.24
CA HIS A 129 10.56 -7.43 -11.83
C HIS A 129 10.06 -6.08 -12.38
N LYS A 130 10.89 -5.03 -12.33
CA LYS A 130 10.58 -3.66 -12.82
C LYS A 130 10.09 -3.63 -14.27
N SER A 131 10.62 -4.50 -15.13
CA SER A 131 10.20 -4.58 -16.54
C SER A 131 8.71 -4.90 -16.73
N ILE A 132 8.07 -5.57 -15.76
CA ILE A 132 6.64 -5.87 -15.81
C ILE A 132 5.80 -4.60 -15.64
N TYR A 133 6.29 -3.64 -14.86
CA TYR A 133 5.64 -2.34 -14.72
C TYR A 133 5.87 -1.44 -15.95
N ALA A 134 7.07 -1.50 -16.54
CA ALA A 134 7.44 -0.66 -17.68
C ALA A 134 6.88 -1.14 -19.03
N SER A 135 6.93 -2.46 -19.26
CA SER A 135 6.67 -3.10 -20.57
C SER A 135 5.65 -4.24 -20.49
N GLY A 136 5.00 -4.42 -19.35
CA GLY A 136 3.96 -5.44 -19.18
C GLY A 136 2.68 -5.11 -19.95
N PRO A 137 1.68 -6.01 -19.93
CA PRO A 137 0.42 -5.86 -20.66
C PRO A 137 -0.49 -4.71 -20.18
N PHE A 138 0.00 -3.89 -19.25
CA PHE A 138 -0.72 -2.82 -18.57
C PHE A 138 -0.51 -1.45 -19.21
N GLN A 139 0.26 -1.36 -20.31
CA GLN A 139 0.69 -0.11 -20.94
C GLN A 139 -0.43 0.71 -21.62
N THR A 140 -1.71 0.48 -21.28
CA THR A 140 -2.85 1.24 -21.77
C THR A 140 -3.10 2.54 -20.99
N VAL A 141 -2.50 2.71 -19.81
CA VAL A 141 -2.78 3.90 -18.96
C VAL A 141 -1.72 5.00 -19.12
N GLY A 142 -0.46 4.66 -19.43
CA GLY A 142 0.63 5.65 -19.57
C GLY A 142 0.76 6.29 -20.95
N ALA A 143 0.54 5.53 -22.03
CA ALA A 143 0.70 6.03 -23.41
C ALA A 143 -0.48 6.93 -23.87
N SER A 144 -1.64 6.82 -23.23
CA SER A 144 -2.83 7.62 -23.56
C SER A 144 -2.85 9.00 -22.90
N LEU A 145 -1.89 9.31 -22.02
CA LEU A 145 -1.79 10.65 -21.41
C LEU A 145 -1.22 11.70 -22.36
N HIS A 146 -0.54 11.29 -23.43
CA HIS A 146 0.10 12.22 -24.36
C HIS A 146 -0.72 12.49 -25.62
N ASN A 147 -1.56 11.55 -26.08
CA ASN A 147 -2.37 11.75 -27.29
C ASN A 147 -3.71 11.02 -27.18
N HIS A 148 -4.78 11.79 -27.38
CA HIS A 148 -6.20 11.43 -27.50
C HIS A 148 -7.08 11.45 -26.24
N THR A 149 -8.16 12.22 -26.41
CA THR A 149 -9.41 12.33 -25.68
C THR A 149 -9.74 11.07 -24.88
N ILE A 150 -9.64 11.19 -23.55
CA ILE A 150 -10.05 10.16 -22.60
C ILE A 150 -11.53 9.88 -22.81
N GLN A 151 -11.84 8.83 -23.58
CA GLN A 151 -13.20 8.36 -23.77
C GLN A 151 -13.73 7.98 -22.38
N GLN A 152 -14.85 8.62 -22.03
CA GLN A 152 -15.60 8.46 -20.80
C GLN A 152 -16.03 6.99 -20.60
N CYS A 153 -15.17 6.18 -20.00
CA CYS A 153 -15.56 4.92 -19.41
C CYS A 153 -15.76 5.15 -17.91
N ARG A 154 -16.94 4.75 -17.43
CA ARG A 154 -17.47 4.94 -16.06
C ARG A 154 -16.42 4.73 -14.95
N PRO A 155 -16.63 5.33 -13.76
CA PRO A 155 -15.79 5.10 -12.59
C PRO A 155 -16.06 3.71 -12.01
N ASP A 156 -15.60 2.68 -12.71
CA ASP A 156 -15.63 1.29 -12.25
C ASP A 156 -14.41 1.01 -11.34
N GLY A 157 -14.52 0.02 -10.45
CA GLY A 157 -13.44 -0.39 -9.52
C GLY A 157 -12.09 -0.72 -10.18
N LEU A 158 -12.08 -0.94 -11.51
CA LEU A 158 -10.89 -1.12 -12.35
C LEU A 158 -9.97 0.12 -12.34
N HIS A 159 -10.53 1.33 -12.19
CA HIS A 159 -9.74 2.55 -12.03
C HIS A 159 -8.98 2.55 -10.71
N SER A 160 -9.60 2.09 -9.62
CA SER A 160 -8.96 2.07 -8.30
C SER A 160 -7.76 1.12 -8.23
N ILE A 161 -7.87 -0.08 -8.81
CA ILE A 161 -6.75 -1.03 -8.87
C ILE A 161 -5.64 -0.54 -9.80
N SER A 162 -5.98 0.08 -10.94
CA SER A 162 -4.99 0.66 -11.85
C SER A 162 -4.22 1.81 -11.20
N SER A 163 -4.90 2.66 -10.42
CA SER A 163 -4.23 3.70 -9.63
C SER A 163 -3.34 3.14 -8.54
N THR A 164 -3.80 2.08 -7.85
CA THR A 164 -3.01 1.39 -6.83
C THR A 164 -1.78 0.72 -7.43
N PHE A 165 -1.92 0.14 -8.63
CA PHE A 165 -0.81 -0.44 -9.40
C PHE A 165 0.24 0.61 -9.78
N TYR A 166 -0.18 1.80 -10.18
CA TYR A 166 0.75 2.89 -10.45
C TYR A 166 1.53 3.33 -9.20
N ALA A 167 0.86 3.42 -8.04
CA ALA A 167 1.55 3.68 -6.78
C ALA A 167 2.57 2.56 -6.44
N ALA A 168 2.22 1.29 -6.68
CA ALA A 168 3.13 0.16 -6.53
C ALA A 168 4.34 0.24 -7.50
N GLN A 169 4.14 0.73 -8.73
CA GLN A 169 5.23 0.99 -9.67
C GLN A 169 6.22 2.02 -9.12
N LEU A 170 5.72 3.17 -8.63
CA LEU A 170 6.56 4.20 -8.01
C LEU A 170 7.30 3.66 -6.77
N MET A 171 6.63 2.86 -5.94
CA MET A 171 7.26 2.21 -4.78
C MET A 171 8.36 1.23 -5.20
N SER A 172 8.11 0.40 -6.21
CA SER A 172 9.10 -0.55 -6.73
C SER A 172 10.34 0.17 -7.27
N GLU A 173 10.14 1.25 -8.02
CA GLU A 173 11.23 2.06 -8.54
C GLU A 173 12.01 2.76 -7.40
N THR A 174 11.31 3.30 -6.42
CA THR A 174 11.91 3.88 -5.21
C THR A 174 12.79 2.88 -4.47
N LEU A 175 12.33 1.63 -4.31
CA LEU A 175 13.12 0.58 -3.67
C LEU A 175 14.42 0.31 -4.43
N GLU A 176 14.34 0.15 -5.75
CA GLU A 176 15.48 -0.18 -6.60
C GLU A 176 16.51 0.95 -6.71
N GLU A 177 16.03 2.19 -6.85
CA GLU A 177 16.87 3.36 -7.11
C GLU A 177 17.39 4.02 -5.82
N LEU A 178 16.76 3.81 -4.67
CA LEU A 178 17.17 4.46 -3.40
C LEU A 178 17.51 3.50 -2.26
N TYR A 179 16.77 2.40 -2.10
CA TYR A 179 16.98 1.49 -0.95
C TYR A 179 17.95 0.36 -1.25
N TYR A 180 18.03 -0.11 -2.49
CA TYR A 180 18.99 -1.15 -2.92
C TYR A 180 20.30 -0.57 -3.45
N GLN A 181 20.36 0.75 -3.64
CA GLN A 181 21.60 1.44 -3.95
C GLN A 181 22.41 1.68 -2.68
N LYS A 182 23.74 1.65 -2.80
CA LYS A 182 24.65 2.01 -1.70
C LYS A 182 24.57 3.50 -1.34
N ILE A 183 24.07 4.34 -2.25
CA ILE A 183 23.99 5.79 -2.12
C ILE A 183 22.61 6.23 -2.62
N ALA A 184 21.84 6.95 -1.80
CA ALA A 184 20.58 7.55 -2.23
C ALA A 184 20.86 8.89 -2.95
N SER A 185 20.38 9.02 -4.18
CA SER A 185 20.53 10.24 -4.97
C SER A 185 19.33 11.17 -4.81
N GLN A 186 19.58 12.40 -4.37
CA GLN A 186 18.55 13.44 -4.26
C GLN A 186 17.91 13.75 -5.62
N GLN A 187 18.72 13.82 -6.69
CA GLN A 187 18.24 14.09 -8.04
C GLN A 187 17.27 13.00 -8.54
N VAL A 188 17.57 11.74 -8.23
CA VAL A 188 16.67 10.62 -8.59
C VAL A 188 15.35 10.73 -7.81
N ALA A 189 15.40 11.09 -6.53
CA ALA A 189 14.20 11.30 -5.74
C ALA A 189 13.32 12.43 -6.30
N GLU A 190 13.93 13.54 -6.72
CA GLU A 190 13.23 14.66 -7.35
C GLU A 190 12.56 14.24 -8.68
N GLN A 191 13.23 13.44 -9.52
CA GLN A 191 12.66 12.92 -10.77
C GLN A 191 11.48 11.97 -10.54
N ILE A 192 11.57 11.10 -9.53
CA ILE A 192 10.44 10.24 -9.14
C ILE A 192 9.29 11.11 -8.61
N MET A 193 9.58 12.13 -7.81
CA MET A 193 8.59 13.05 -7.26
C MET A 193 7.88 13.87 -8.34
N GLU A 194 8.58 14.30 -9.39
CA GLU A 194 7.97 15.02 -10.52
C GLU A 194 6.94 14.15 -11.24
N ARG A 195 7.27 12.89 -11.53
CA ARG A 195 6.32 11.94 -12.14
C ARG A 195 5.12 11.67 -11.25
N TYR A 196 5.35 11.53 -9.94
CA TYR A 196 4.28 11.45 -8.96
C TYR A 196 3.32 12.65 -9.06
N ASN A 197 3.86 13.88 -9.07
CA ASN A 197 3.06 15.10 -9.11
C ASN A 197 2.21 15.22 -10.38
N VAL A 198 2.80 14.91 -11.54
CA VAL A 198 2.06 14.86 -12.82
C VAL A 198 0.87 13.90 -12.73
N TRP A 199 1.10 12.70 -12.20
CA TRP A 199 0.05 11.71 -12.09
C TRP A 199 -1.04 12.09 -11.08
N VAL A 200 -0.67 12.64 -9.92
CA VAL A 200 -1.64 13.10 -8.91
C VAL A 200 -2.56 14.18 -9.47
N GLN A 201 -2.02 15.09 -10.30
CA GLN A 201 -2.83 16.11 -10.97
C GLN A 201 -3.86 15.47 -11.91
N SER A 202 -3.43 14.51 -12.74
CA SER A 202 -4.36 13.75 -13.60
C SER A 202 -5.42 12.99 -12.81
N PHE A 203 -5.05 12.39 -11.68
CA PHE A 203 -5.97 11.65 -10.82
C PHE A 203 -7.05 12.55 -10.17
N ARG A 204 -6.67 13.75 -9.69
CA ARG A 204 -7.63 14.71 -9.10
C ARG A 204 -8.65 15.20 -10.12
N LEU A 205 -8.23 15.47 -11.35
CA LEU A 205 -9.12 15.92 -12.44
C LEU A 205 -10.18 14.88 -12.80
N ASN A 206 -9.87 13.59 -12.64
CA ASN A 206 -10.80 12.50 -12.95
C ASN A 206 -11.74 12.14 -11.76
N SER A 207 -11.38 12.54 -10.54
CA SER A 207 -12.17 12.24 -9.33
C SER A 207 -13.32 13.22 -9.08
N SER A 208 -13.29 14.42 -9.67
CA SER A 208 -14.30 15.46 -9.47
C SER A 208 -15.61 15.22 -10.23
N SER A 209 -15.66 14.22 -11.12
CA SER A 209 -16.74 13.99 -12.07
C SER A 209 -17.68 12.82 -11.74
N SER A 210 -17.68 12.29 -10.50
CA SER A 210 -18.35 11.01 -10.18
C SER A 210 -19.09 10.95 -8.83
N ALA A 211 -19.92 11.95 -8.54
CA ALA A 211 -20.88 11.87 -7.42
C ALA A 211 -22.31 11.66 -7.94
N SER A 212 -22.67 10.43 -8.32
CA SER A 212 -24.07 10.01 -8.45
C SER A 212 -24.43 9.12 -7.26
N SER A 213 -25.21 9.66 -6.34
CA SER A 213 -25.73 9.00 -5.15
C SER A 213 -26.75 7.91 -5.51
N GLY A 214 -26.48 6.66 -5.16
CA GLY A 214 -27.47 5.56 -5.26
C GLY A 214 -26.96 4.17 -5.64
N ASP A 215 -25.66 3.98 -5.90
CA ASP A 215 -25.12 2.67 -6.33
C ASP A 215 -24.87 1.72 -5.13
N PRO A 216 -25.45 0.51 -5.09
CA PRO A 216 -25.13 -0.52 -4.08
C PRO A 216 -23.65 -0.96 -4.08
N ASN A 217 -22.87 -0.62 -5.11
CA ASN A 217 -21.44 -0.90 -5.20
C ASN A 217 -20.53 0.25 -4.67
N ALA A 218 -21.12 1.34 -4.17
CA ALA A 218 -20.41 2.54 -3.73
C ALA A 218 -19.38 2.27 -2.62
N ASP A 219 -19.65 1.36 -1.69
CA ASP A 219 -18.75 1.05 -0.57
C ASP A 219 -17.46 0.35 -1.01
N GLY A 220 -17.59 -0.59 -1.95
CA GLY A 220 -16.44 -1.31 -2.52
C GLY A 220 -15.53 -0.35 -3.29
N GLN A 221 -16.13 0.56 -4.05
CA GLN A 221 -15.42 1.62 -4.76
C GLN A 221 -14.76 2.62 -3.81
N ALA A 222 -15.44 3.02 -2.73
CA ALA A 222 -14.90 3.93 -1.72
C ALA A 222 -13.66 3.33 -1.03
N VAL A 223 -13.68 2.03 -0.73
CA VAL A 223 -12.52 1.33 -0.15
C VAL A 223 -11.40 1.15 -1.16
N GLY A 224 -11.72 0.86 -2.43
CA GLY A 224 -10.72 0.85 -3.51
C GLY A 224 -10.02 2.21 -3.65
N TYR A 225 -10.77 3.30 -3.64
CA TYR A 225 -10.24 4.66 -3.70
C TYR A 225 -9.39 5.02 -2.48
N LEU A 226 -9.84 4.64 -1.28
CA LEU A 226 -9.05 4.79 -0.07
C LEU A 226 -7.71 4.06 -0.17
N HIS A 227 -7.72 2.79 -0.60
CA HIS A 227 -6.50 2.01 -0.78
C HIS A 227 -5.55 2.64 -1.81
N ALA A 228 -6.07 3.13 -2.94
CA ALA A 228 -5.28 3.82 -3.95
C ALA A 228 -4.60 5.06 -3.36
N ARG A 229 -5.34 5.90 -2.62
CA ARG A 229 -4.79 7.10 -1.97
C ARG A 229 -3.77 6.77 -0.88
N LEU A 230 -4.02 5.73 -0.08
CA LEU A 230 -3.08 5.32 0.96
C LEU A 230 -1.77 4.80 0.37
N MET A 231 -1.83 3.98 -0.69
CA MET A 231 -0.66 3.50 -1.40
C MET A 231 0.13 4.65 -2.02
N LEU A 232 -0.57 5.64 -2.57
CA LEU A 232 0.03 6.84 -3.14
C LEU A 232 0.75 7.70 -2.09
N HIS A 233 0.12 7.99 -0.95
CA HIS A 233 0.81 8.72 0.12
C HIS A 233 1.98 7.89 0.67
N HIS A 234 1.84 6.58 0.76
CA HIS A 234 2.94 5.73 1.20
C HIS A 234 4.10 5.67 0.19
N SER A 235 3.86 5.77 -1.12
CA SER A 235 4.93 5.88 -2.10
C SER A 235 5.76 7.15 -1.90
N VAL A 236 5.11 8.27 -1.54
CA VAL A 236 5.81 9.52 -1.16
C VAL A 236 6.60 9.32 0.11
N ILE A 237 6.00 8.77 1.17
CA ILE A 237 6.69 8.51 2.44
C ILE A 237 7.92 7.62 2.20
N LEU A 238 7.78 6.55 1.41
CA LEU A 238 8.89 5.65 1.10
C LEU A 238 10.02 6.39 0.37
N LEU A 239 9.68 7.24 -0.62
CA LEU A 239 10.61 8.04 -1.42
C LEU A 239 11.39 9.06 -0.60
N THR A 240 10.71 9.75 0.32
CA THR A 240 11.28 10.90 1.04
C THR A 240 11.85 10.55 2.41
N ARG A 241 11.43 9.45 3.02
CA ARG A 241 11.89 8.99 4.34
C ARG A 241 13.41 8.88 4.48
N PRO A 242 14.20 8.40 3.51
CA PRO A 242 15.66 8.33 3.65
C PRO A 242 16.29 9.70 3.94
N PHE A 243 15.76 10.77 3.34
CA PHE A 243 16.23 12.14 3.55
C PHE A 243 15.87 12.66 4.94
N LEU A 244 14.65 12.38 5.41
CA LEU A 244 14.26 12.71 6.79
C LEU A 244 15.16 11.96 7.79
N LEU A 245 15.34 10.65 7.61
CA LEU A 245 16.17 9.80 8.48
C LEU A 245 17.63 10.24 8.48
N TYR A 246 18.17 10.64 7.33
CA TYR A 246 19.51 11.20 7.22
C TYR A 246 19.68 12.40 8.17
N THR A 247 18.71 13.32 8.18
CA THR A 247 18.70 14.47 9.09
C THR A 247 18.58 14.05 10.56
N LEU A 248 17.83 12.98 10.88
CA LEU A 248 17.70 12.47 12.26
C LEU A 248 19.02 11.88 12.80
N VAL A 249 19.74 11.13 11.98
CA VAL A 249 20.87 10.30 12.42
C VAL A 249 22.19 11.08 12.39
N ARG A 250 22.32 12.08 11.49
CA ARG A 250 23.52 12.91 11.31
C ARG A 250 24.11 13.46 12.62
N PRO A 251 23.35 14.01 13.58
CA PRO A 251 23.91 14.57 14.81
C PRO A 251 24.60 13.54 15.71
N TYR A 252 24.27 12.25 15.55
CA TYR A 252 24.79 11.16 16.38
C TYR A 252 25.94 10.40 15.72
N GLN A 253 26.22 10.66 14.44
CA GLN A 253 27.35 10.08 13.70
C GLN A 253 28.61 10.96 13.86
N HIS A 254 29.12 11.07 15.08
CA HIS A 254 30.45 11.62 15.32
C HIS A 254 31.53 10.55 15.05
N GLY A 255 32.11 10.56 13.85
CA GLY A 255 33.48 10.04 13.64
C GLY A 255 33.68 8.65 13.04
N THR A 256 32.65 7.86 12.71
CA THR A 256 32.86 6.55 12.07
C THR A 256 31.74 6.21 11.09
N THR A 257 32.13 5.79 9.89
CA THR A 257 31.34 5.41 8.70
C THR A 257 30.76 6.54 7.86
N GLU A 258 31.48 6.82 6.77
CA GLU A 258 30.99 7.47 5.55
C GLU A 258 29.82 6.66 4.94
N THR A 259 28.60 6.79 5.46
CA THR A 259 27.45 6.64 4.58
C THR A 259 27.40 7.88 3.71
N VAL A 260 28.08 7.82 2.56
CA VAL A 260 28.19 8.88 1.57
C VAL A 260 26.84 9.07 0.89
N PHE A 261 25.89 9.68 1.58
CA PHE A 261 24.81 10.36 0.89
C PHE A 261 25.46 11.51 0.11
N THR A 262 25.35 11.52 -1.22
CA THR A 262 25.67 12.70 -2.05
C THR A 262 24.56 13.74 -1.91
N ILE A 263 24.20 14.05 -0.67
CA ILE A 263 23.22 15.07 -0.31
C ILE A 263 24.00 16.37 -0.20
N ALA A 264 23.65 17.35 -1.03
CA ALA A 264 24.13 18.70 -0.83
C ALA A 264 23.60 19.19 0.53
N ARG A 265 24.54 19.44 1.45
CA ARG A 265 24.30 19.92 2.82
C ARG A 265 23.20 20.98 2.81
N ASP A 266 22.17 20.77 3.64
CA ASP A 266 21.14 21.77 3.95
C ASP A 266 20.55 22.44 2.69
N SER A 267 20.39 21.68 1.60
CA SER A 267 19.83 22.20 0.36
C SER A 267 18.32 22.46 0.53
N PRO A 268 17.76 23.52 -0.09
CA PRO A 268 16.33 23.81 -0.04
C PRO A 268 15.51 22.64 -0.60
N SER A 269 16.06 21.91 -1.56
CA SER A 269 15.45 20.72 -2.13
C SER A 269 15.37 19.54 -1.15
N MET A 270 16.41 19.29 -0.34
CA MET A 270 16.36 18.26 0.71
C MET A 270 15.28 18.59 1.73
N MET A 271 15.19 19.85 2.17
CA MET A 271 14.16 20.30 3.10
C MET A 271 12.76 20.10 2.51
N ARG A 272 12.57 20.41 1.23
CA ARG A 272 11.31 20.13 0.53
C ARG A 272 10.93 18.64 0.54
N LEU A 273 11.88 17.73 0.35
CA LEU A 273 11.61 16.28 0.44
C LEU A 273 11.20 15.88 1.88
N CYS A 274 11.83 16.44 2.91
CA CYS A 274 11.41 16.24 4.30
C CYS A 274 9.97 16.74 4.53
N GLU A 275 9.63 17.95 4.08
CA GLU A 275 8.29 18.51 4.19
C GLU A 275 7.22 17.67 3.49
N GLU A 276 7.53 17.14 2.29
CA GLU A 276 6.64 16.20 1.58
C GLU A 276 6.44 14.90 2.37
N CYS A 277 7.46 14.40 3.07
CA CYS A 277 7.35 13.25 3.95
C CYS A 277 6.34 13.49 5.09
N ILE A 278 6.42 14.66 5.73
CA ILE A 278 5.53 15.03 6.84
C ILE A 278 4.12 15.27 6.32
N THR A 279 3.98 15.95 5.19
CA THR A 279 2.70 16.22 4.54
C THR A 279 1.99 14.91 4.17
N ALA A 280 2.68 13.99 3.49
CA ALA A 280 2.11 12.69 3.14
C ALA A 280 1.74 11.84 4.37
N SER A 281 2.50 11.95 5.46
CA SER A 281 2.20 11.27 6.72
C SER A 281 0.95 11.82 7.41
N ASN A 282 0.81 13.15 7.48
CA ASN A 282 -0.38 13.81 8.00
C ASN A 282 -1.62 13.47 7.16
N GLU A 283 -1.51 13.49 5.82
CA GLU A 283 -2.62 13.12 4.93
C GLU A 283 -3.00 11.64 5.04
N THR A 284 -2.03 10.74 5.24
CA THR A 284 -2.30 9.33 5.51
C THR A 284 -3.15 9.16 6.77
N ILE A 285 -2.76 9.79 7.88
CA ILE A 285 -3.52 9.72 9.15
C ILE A 285 -4.90 10.33 8.98
N ALA A 286 -5.00 11.46 8.28
CA ALA A 286 -6.28 12.12 8.05
C ALA A 286 -7.25 11.30 7.21
N LEU A 287 -6.75 10.61 6.19
CA LEU A 287 -7.56 9.71 5.38
C LEU A 287 -8.08 8.52 6.17
N ILE A 288 -7.23 7.90 6.98
CA ILE A 288 -7.61 6.77 7.82
C ILE A 288 -8.62 7.22 8.88
N GLN A 289 -8.41 8.39 9.48
CA GLN A 289 -9.33 9.00 10.43
C GLN A 289 -10.72 9.24 9.81
N ALA A 290 -10.78 9.87 8.64
CA ALA A 290 -12.05 10.13 7.95
C ALA A 290 -12.78 8.83 7.59
N ALA A 291 -12.04 7.82 7.12
CA ALA A 291 -12.61 6.51 6.80
C ALA A 291 -13.07 5.73 8.04
N PHE A 292 -12.41 5.93 9.17
CA PHE A 292 -12.82 5.39 10.47
C PHE A 292 -14.11 6.04 10.97
N ASP A 293 -14.21 7.37 10.90
CA ASP A 293 -15.41 8.12 11.31
C ASP A 293 -16.62 7.76 10.44
N ALA A 294 -16.39 7.49 9.15
CA ALA A 294 -17.40 6.99 8.22
C ALA A 294 -17.83 5.52 8.49
N LYS A 295 -17.19 4.81 9.44
CA LYS A 295 -17.41 3.38 9.76
C LYS A 295 -17.17 2.42 8.59
N ASN A 296 -16.45 2.88 7.56
CA ASN A 296 -16.21 2.15 6.33
C ASN A 296 -15.02 1.17 6.41
N LEU A 297 -14.28 1.16 7.52
CA LEU A 297 -13.07 0.36 7.67
C LEU A 297 -13.24 -0.82 8.61
N SER A 298 -12.81 -1.99 8.16
CA SER A 298 -12.56 -3.14 9.03
C SER A 298 -11.35 -2.86 9.92
N SER A 299 -11.48 -3.11 11.23
CA SER A 299 -10.41 -2.96 12.22
C SER A 299 -9.21 -3.91 11.99
N ARG A 300 -9.33 -4.88 11.07
CA ARG A 300 -8.26 -5.82 10.68
C ARG A 300 -7.69 -5.57 9.27
N ASN A 301 -7.87 -4.37 8.72
CA ASN A 301 -7.34 -4.05 7.39
C ASN A 301 -5.79 -3.91 7.43
N PRO A 302 -5.03 -4.82 6.78
CA PRO A 302 -3.58 -4.88 6.95
C PRO A 302 -2.84 -3.70 6.31
N PHE A 303 -3.34 -3.16 5.21
CA PHE A 303 -2.75 -1.99 4.54
C PHE A 303 -2.89 -0.75 5.41
N MET A 304 -4.10 -0.51 5.92
CA MET A 304 -4.40 0.62 6.78
C MET A 304 -3.53 0.62 8.04
N LEU A 305 -3.43 -0.53 8.72
CA LEU A 305 -2.61 -0.66 9.93
C LEU A 305 -1.13 -0.36 9.67
N TYR A 306 -0.58 -0.91 8.59
CA TYR A 306 0.82 -0.68 8.24
C TYR A 306 1.09 0.78 7.88
N PHE A 307 0.25 1.40 7.04
CA PHE A 307 0.43 2.80 6.64
C PHE A 307 0.20 3.77 7.79
N LEU A 308 -0.79 3.52 8.65
CA LEU A 308 -1.03 4.30 9.86
C LEU A 308 0.22 4.28 10.75
N PHE A 309 0.75 3.09 11.03
CA PHE A 309 1.93 2.94 11.85
C PHE A 309 3.15 3.63 11.23
N SER A 310 3.41 3.39 9.94
CA SER A 310 4.52 4.02 9.22
C SER A 310 4.45 5.56 9.26
N ALA A 311 3.29 6.15 8.97
CA ALA A 311 3.09 7.60 9.02
C ALA A 311 3.25 8.16 10.44
N SER A 312 2.78 7.43 11.45
CA SER A 312 2.88 7.83 12.85
C SER A 312 4.33 7.87 13.32
N ILE A 313 5.15 6.89 12.93
CA ILE A 313 6.59 6.87 13.25
C ILE A 313 7.34 8.01 12.56
N VAL A 314 6.96 8.37 11.32
CA VAL A 314 7.53 9.53 10.63
C VAL A 314 7.25 10.83 11.38
N ILE A 315 6.01 11.04 11.82
CA ILE A 315 5.62 12.24 12.59
C ILE A 315 6.36 12.31 13.92
N LEU A 316 6.45 11.19 14.65
CA LEU A 316 7.22 11.13 15.90
C LEU A 316 8.71 11.39 15.68
N GLY A 317 9.29 10.82 14.61
CA GLY A 317 10.68 11.05 14.24
C GLY A 317 10.97 12.52 13.91
N ASN A 318 10.09 13.16 13.15
CA ASN A 318 10.18 14.59 12.87
C ASN A 318 10.15 15.43 14.15
N GLU A 319 9.21 15.15 15.04
CA GLU A 319 9.07 15.88 16.30
C GLU A 319 10.29 15.68 17.22
N LEU A 320 10.84 14.47 17.24
CA LEU A 320 12.04 14.18 18.02
C LEU A 320 13.22 15.05 17.58
N ALA A 321 13.42 15.23 16.28
CA ALA A 321 14.56 15.96 15.75
C ALA A 321 14.31 17.44 15.49
N GLY A 322 13.06 17.88 15.42
CA GLY A 322 12.71 19.26 15.07
C GLY A 322 13.14 19.62 13.64
N VAL A 323 12.97 18.70 12.67
CA VAL A 323 13.41 18.92 11.28
C VAL A 323 12.49 19.91 10.56
N CYS A 324 11.19 19.63 10.55
CA CYS A 324 10.17 20.47 9.93
C CYS A 324 9.11 20.87 10.96
N ASP A 325 8.59 22.09 10.85
CA ASP A 325 7.44 22.51 11.64
C ASP A 325 6.20 21.70 11.27
N ASN A 326 5.55 21.10 12.26
CA ASN A 326 4.33 20.33 12.06
C ASN A 326 3.18 20.85 12.95
N VAL A 327 2.44 21.82 12.43
CA VAL A 327 1.26 22.41 13.10
C VAL A 327 0.21 21.35 13.46
N ARG A 328 0.13 20.25 12.69
CA ARG A 328 -0.84 19.17 12.91
C ARG A 328 -0.37 18.09 13.89
N PHE A 329 0.83 18.21 14.47
CA PHE A 329 1.43 17.19 15.34
C PHE A 329 0.45 16.65 16.41
N ASN A 330 -0.10 17.53 17.24
CA ASN A 330 -1.00 17.13 18.34
C ASN A 330 -2.24 16.38 17.83
N TRP A 331 -2.83 16.87 16.73
CA TRP A 331 -4.00 16.25 16.12
C TRP A 331 -3.67 14.87 15.53
N SER A 332 -2.56 14.76 14.80
CA SER A 332 -2.12 13.53 14.16
C SER A 332 -1.79 12.44 15.19
N ILE A 333 -1.10 12.80 16.29
CA ILE A 333 -0.79 11.88 17.39
C ILE A 333 -2.07 11.42 18.11
N ALA A 334 -3.02 12.32 18.37
CA ALA A 334 -4.29 11.95 19.00
C ALA A 334 -5.10 10.98 18.12
N CYS A 335 -5.12 11.21 16.80
CA CYS A 335 -5.79 10.30 15.85
C CYS A 335 -5.09 8.95 15.78
N ALA A 336 -3.75 8.93 15.62
CA ALA A 336 -2.97 7.70 15.56
C ALA A 336 -3.15 6.84 16.83
N THR A 337 -3.10 7.46 18.01
CA THR A 337 -3.34 6.81 19.30
C THR A 337 -4.68 6.08 19.29
N ARG A 338 -5.76 6.82 19.03
CA ARG A 338 -7.12 6.28 19.04
C ARG A 338 -7.33 5.14 18.03
N LEU A 339 -6.82 5.30 16.82
CA LEU A 339 -6.97 4.33 15.73
C LEU A 339 -6.18 3.03 16.00
N LEU A 340 -4.95 3.15 16.52
CA LEU A 340 -4.11 2.01 16.89
C LEU A 340 -4.70 1.26 18.09
N GLU A 341 -5.15 1.97 19.13
CA GLU A 341 -5.82 1.37 20.30
C GLU A 341 -7.10 0.65 19.92
N HIS A 342 -7.94 1.27 19.09
CA HIS A 342 -9.16 0.63 18.59
C HIS A 342 -8.84 -0.68 17.86
N SER A 343 -7.85 -0.66 16.97
CA SER A 343 -7.48 -1.84 16.19
C SER A 343 -6.79 -2.92 17.05
N ALA A 344 -6.06 -2.51 18.09
CA ALA A 344 -5.37 -3.40 19.03
C ALA A 344 -6.33 -4.31 19.82
N GLN A 345 -7.61 -3.92 19.96
CA GLN A 345 -8.63 -4.74 20.62
C GLN A 345 -8.86 -6.08 19.89
N VAL A 346 -8.63 -6.12 18.57
CA VAL A 346 -8.98 -7.28 17.72
C VAL A 346 -7.85 -7.80 16.83
N ASP A 347 -6.75 -7.06 16.68
CA ASP A 347 -5.56 -7.45 15.90
C ASP A 347 -4.28 -7.38 16.76
N PHE A 348 -3.60 -8.52 16.90
CA PHE A 348 -2.38 -8.61 17.72
C PHE A 348 -1.22 -7.75 17.17
N ARG A 349 -1.17 -7.49 15.86
CA ARG A 349 -0.15 -6.61 15.28
C ARG A 349 -0.44 -5.17 15.63
N ALA A 350 -1.71 -4.77 15.61
CA ALA A 350 -2.10 -3.44 16.05
C ALA A 350 -1.74 -3.23 17.53
N ALA A 351 -1.87 -4.25 18.38
CA ALA A 351 -1.39 -4.20 19.76
C ALA A 351 0.14 -3.97 19.84
N LYS A 352 0.94 -4.68 19.03
CA LYS A 352 2.39 -4.45 18.94
C LYS A 352 2.74 -3.05 18.44
N PHE A 353 2.09 -2.60 17.35
CA PHE A 353 2.28 -1.26 16.80
C PHE A 353 1.89 -0.16 17.78
N SER A 354 0.77 -0.34 18.49
CA SER A 354 0.33 0.56 19.56
C SER A 354 1.38 0.65 20.67
N HIS A 355 1.92 -0.49 21.11
CA HIS A 355 2.98 -0.50 22.13
C HIS A 355 4.23 0.26 21.68
N ILE A 356 4.74 -0.03 20.47
CA ILE A 356 5.93 0.66 19.92
C ILE A 356 5.67 2.17 19.79
N PHE A 357 4.49 2.54 19.28
CA PHE A 357 4.10 3.93 19.11
C PHE A 357 4.06 4.68 20.44
N HIS A 358 3.44 4.11 21.48
CA HIS A 358 3.37 4.73 22.81
C HIS A 358 4.74 4.87 23.46
N SER A 359 5.59 3.85 23.36
CA SER A 359 6.96 3.90 23.87
C SER A 359 7.76 5.01 23.19
N PHE A 360 7.64 5.16 21.87
CA PHE A 360 8.32 6.23 21.15
C PHE A 360 7.73 7.61 21.50
N LEU A 361 6.41 7.75 21.58
CA LEU A 361 5.76 8.99 21.97
C LEU A 361 6.18 9.46 23.38
N ALA A 362 6.40 8.53 24.32
CA ALA A 362 6.90 8.87 25.65
C ALA A 362 8.29 9.52 25.59
N VAL A 363 9.20 9.00 24.76
CA VAL A 363 10.54 9.57 24.54
C VAL A 363 10.46 10.96 23.90
N VAL A 364 9.56 11.16 22.93
CA VAL A 364 9.36 12.48 22.31
C VAL A 364 8.84 13.50 23.33
N LYS A 365 7.94 13.09 24.22
CA LYS A 365 7.39 13.95 25.27
C LYS A 365 8.43 14.30 26.35
N SER A 366 9.29 13.36 26.75
CA SER A 366 10.32 13.64 27.75
C SER A 366 11.34 14.65 27.22
N LYS A 367 11.74 14.55 25.95
CA LYS A 367 12.66 15.51 25.32
C LYS A 367 12.13 16.95 25.30
N LYS A 368 10.81 17.16 25.31
CA LYS A 368 10.21 18.51 25.35
C LYS A 368 10.20 19.14 26.74
N GLN A 369 10.44 18.35 27.79
CA GLN A 369 10.46 18.82 29.18
C GLN A 369 11.85 19.23 29.65
N ASP A 370 12.89 18.77 28.95
CA ASP A 370 14.29 19.20 29.07
C ASP A 370 14.54 20.41 28.15
#